data_AF-A0A0F4QNB2-F1
#
_entry.id   AF-A0A0F4QNB2-F1
#
_cell.length_a   1.000
_cell.length_b   1.000
_cell.length_c   1.000
_cell.angle_alpha   90.00
_cell.angle_beta   90.00
_cell.angle_gamma   90.00
#
_symmetry.space_group_name_H-M   'P 1'
#
loop_
_entity.id
_entity.type
_entity.pdbx_description
1 polymer ?
#
loop_
_entity_poly.entity_id
_entity_poly.type
_entity_poly.pdbx_seq_one_letter_code
_entity_poly.pdbx_strand_id
1 'polypeptide(L)'
;MDKLEELKSKLQDFADARDWDQFHSPKNLSMALSVEASELVECFQWLTEAQSQNLTPEQKQAVVDEIADVQVYLLRLATKLDINILDAVEQKMLKNEAKYPADLVKGSAKKYTAYQIDENTQSKKAE
;
A
#
# COMPACT_ATOMS: atom_id res chain seq x y z
N MET A 1 -2.38 -8.75 21.85
CA MET A 1 -1.59 -7.61 21.35
C MET A 1 -2.37 -7.01 20.19
N ASP A 2 -1.93 -5.90 19.61
CA ASP A 2 -2.41 -5.50 18.29
C ASP A 2 -2.07 -6.62 17.27
N LYS A 3 -2.99 -6.98 16.38
CA LYS A 3 -2.79 -8.03 15.35
C LYS A 3 -1.60 -7.70 14.45
N LEU A 4 -1.33 -6.43 14.19
CA LEU A 4 -0.19 -6.02 13.38
C LEU A 4 1.13 -6.23 14.12
N GLU A 5 1.17 -5.92 15.41
CA GLU A 5 2.34 -6.19 16.26
C GLU A 5 2.57 -7.70 16.44
N GLU A 6 1.50 -8.50 16.53
CA GLU A 6 1.61 -9.96 16.53
C GLU A 6 2.21 -10.49 15.21
N LEU A 7 1.83 -9.91 14.07
CA LEU A 7 2.41 -10.27 12.78
C LEU A 7 3.89 -9.86 12.70
N LYS A 8 4.22 -8.63 13.12
CA LYS A 8 5.60 -8.14 13.17
C LYS A 8 6.50 -9.06 14.00
N SER A 9 6.04 -9.46 15.19
CA SER A 9 6.76 -10.41 16.05
C SER A 9 6.99 -11.74 15.34
N LYS A 10 5.94 -12.35 14.76
CA LYS A 10 6.05 -13.62 14.05
C LYS A 10 7.04 -13.56 12.89
N LEU A 11 7.05 -12.47 12.13
CA LEU A 11 7.99 -12.30 11.03
C LEU A 11 9.44 -12.14 11.54
N GLN A 12 9.63 -11.40 12.63
CA GLN A 12 10.96 -11.27 13.25
C GLN A 12 11.46 -12.63 13.73
N ASP A 13 10.65 -13.36 14.50
CA ASP A 13 10.95 -14.70 14.99
C ASP A 13 11.31 -15.66 13.84
N PHE A 14 10.57 -15.60 12.73
CA PHE A 14 10.82 -16.41 11.54
C PHE A 14 12.21 -16.16 10.93
N ALA A 15 12.66 -14.90 10.88
CA ALA A 15 13.97 -14.53 10.35
C ALA A 15 15.08 -14.85 11.33
N ASP A 16 14.89 -14.59 12.62
CA ASP A 16 15.88 -14.85 13.66
C ASP A 16 16.15 -16.35 13.77
N ALA A 17 15.11 -17.19 13.68
CA ALA A 17 15.24 -18.64 13.65
C ALA A 17 16.09 -19.17 12.47
N ARG A 18 16.32 -18.34 11.44
CA ARG A 18 17.12 -18.69 10.26
C ARG A 18 18.41 -17.87 10.16
N ASP A 19 18.70 -17.02 11.14
CA ASP A 19 19.78 -16.05 11.09
C ASP A 19 19.71 -15.15 9.84
N TRP A 20 18.50 -14.88 9.34
CA TRP A 20 18.30 -14.09 8.11
C TRP A 20 18.28 -12.59 8.34
N ASP A 21 18.15 -12.16 9.59
CA ASP A 21 18.10 -10.75 9.93
C ASP A 21 19.36 -9.98 9.47
N GLN A 22 20.51 -10.66 9.38
CA GLN A 22 21.76 -10.12 8.83
C GLN A 22 21.65 -9.68 7.35
N PHE A 23 20.72 -10.26 6.59
CA PHE A 23 20.48 -9.91 5.19
C PHE A 23 19.40 -8.83 5.04
N HIS A 24 18.66 -8.53 6.11
CA HIS A 24 17.50 -7.61 6.10
C HIS A 24 17.90 -6.15 6.32
N SER A 25 18.91 -5.66 5.58
CA SER A 25 19.16 -4.22 5.50
C SER A 25 17.98 -3.50 4.83
N PRO A 26 17.68 -2.23 5.15
CA PRO A 26 16.61 -1.47 4.48
C PRO A 26 16.76 -1.46 2.96
N LYS A 27 17.98 -1.39 2.44
CA LYS A 27 18.27 -1.50 0.99
C LYS A 27 17.77 -2.84 0.44
N ASN A 28 18.17 -3.95 1.05
CA ASN A 28 17.82 -5.28 0.55
C ASN A 28 16.31 -5.54 0.66
N LEU A 29 15.68 -5.15 1.77
CA LEU A 29 14.24 -5.26 1.95
C LEU A 29 13.46 -4.43 0.93
N SER A 30 13.94 -3.22 0.59
CA SER A 30 13.32 -2.41 -0.46
C SER A 30 13.43 -3.05 -1.85
N MET A 31 14.55 -3.74 -2.12
CA MET A 31 14.73 -4.47 -3.37
C MET A 31 13.82 -5.69 -3.42
N ALA A 32 13.75 -6.50 -2.35
CA ALA A 32 12.84 -7.63 -2.26
C ALA A 32 11.37 -7.21 -2.43
N LEU A 33 10.95 -6.14 -1.73
CA LEU A 33 9.62 -5.55 -1.92
C LEU A 33 9.32 -5.19 -3.38
N SER A 34 10.30 -4.66 -4.12
CA SER A 34 10.11 -4.34 -5.53
C SER A 34 9.98 -5.56 -6.43
N VAL A 35 10.60 -6.69 -6.05
CA VAL A 35 10.47 -7.97 -6.73
C VAL A 35 9.07 -8.52 -6.52
N GLU A 36 8.59 -8.63 -5.27
CA GLU A 36 7.23 -9.14 -5.00
C GLU A 36 6.13 -8.27 -5.62
N ALA A 37 6.34 -6.95 -5.65
CA ALA A 37 5.42 -6.06 -6.36
C ALA A 37 5.40 -6.31 -7.88
N SER A 38 6.52 -6.77 -8.45
CA SER A 38 6.59 -7.18 -9.85
C SER A 38 5.95 -8.55 -10.08
N GLU A 39 6.13 -9.50 -9.17
CA GLU A 39 5.46 -10.81 -9.22
C GLU A 39 3.93 -10.66 -9.12
N LEU A 40 3.45 -9.73 -8.28
CA LEU A 40 2.05 -9.32 -8.26
C LEU A 40 1.58 -8.77 -9.61
N VAL A 41 2.41 -7.99 -10.31
CA VAL A 41 2.09 -7.48 -11.66
C VAL A 41 2.03 -8.63 -12.67
N GLU A 42 2.90 -9.62 -12.57
CA GLU A 42 2.91 -10.78 -13.47
C GLU A 42 1.59 -11.57 -13.44
N CYS A 43 0.90 -11.60 -12.30
CA CYS A 43 -0.43 -12.19 -12.19
C CYS A 43 -1.47 -11.58 -13.16
N PHE A 44 -1.28 -10.32 -13.56
CA PHE A 44 -2.23 -9.57 -14.39
C PHE A 44 -1.71 -9.20 -15.78
N GLN A 45 -0.40 -9.30 -16.03
CA GLN A 45 0.27 -8.67 -17.18
C GLN A 45 -0.32 -9.04 -18.57
N TRP A 46 -0.89 -10.24 -18.71
CA TRP A 46 -1.48 -10.73 -19.97
C TRP A 46 -3.01 -10.75 -19.97
N LEU A 47 -3.65 -10.26 -18.91
CA LEU A 47 -5.10 -10.21 -18.79
C LEU A 47 -5.64 -8.92 -19.41
N THR A 48 -6.77 -9.03 -20.10
CA THR A 48 -7.62 -7.85 -20.37
C THR A 48 -8.24 -7.33 -19.07
N GLU A 49 -8.71 -6.09 -19.08
CA GLU A 49 -9.42 -5.50 -17.92
C GLU A 49 -10.64 -6.33 -17.48
N ALA A 50 -11.37 -6.92 -18.43
CA ALA A 50 -12.50 -7.80 -18.10
C ALA A 50 -12.03 -9.11 -17.44
N GLN A 51 -10.90 -9.66 -17.87
CA GLN A 51 -10.33 -10.88 -17.29
C GLN A 51 -9.73 -10.64 -15.90
N SER A 52 -9.11 -9.48 -15.65
CA SER A 52 -8.54 -9.14 -14.34
C SER A 52 -9.58 -9.05 -13.23
N GLN A 53 -10.86 -8.84 -13.58
CA GLN A 53 -12.00 -8.86 -12.66
C GLN A 53 -12.59 -10.27 -12.43
N ASN A 54 -12.22 -11.26 -13.27
CA ASN A 54 -12.83 -12.59 -13.31
C ASN A 54 -11.76 -13.71 -13.24
N LEU A 55 -10.88 -13.63 -12.24
CA LEU A 55 -9.83 -14.62 -12.02
C LEU A 55 -10.39 -16.01 -11.66
N THR A 56 -9.74 -17.07 -12.14
CA THR A 56 -10.00 -18.42 -11.64
C THR A 56 -9.56 -18.56 -10.18
N PRO A 57 -10.02 -19.59 -9.42
CA PRO A 57 -9.55 -19.83 -8.07
C PRO A 57 -8.02 -19.93 -7.95
N GLU A 58 -7.36 -20.55 -8.93
CA GLU A 58 -5.91 -20.72 -8.96
C GLU A 58 -5.19 -19.38 -9.19
N GLN A 59 -5.66 -18.58 -10.15
CA GLN A 59 -5.13 -17.23 -10.38
C GLN A 59 -5.31 -16.32 -9.17
N LYS A 60 -6.47 -16.42 -8.52
CA LYS A 60 -6.74 -15.66 -7.29
C LYS A 60 -5.83 -16.07 -6.15
N GLN A 61 -5.50 -17.37 -6.04
CA GLN A 61 -4.57 -17.83 -5.02
C GLN A 61 -3.16 -17.26 -5.25
N ALA A 62 -2.67 -17.26 -6.49
CA ALA A 62 -1.39 -16.61 -6.81
C ALA A 62 -1.39 -15.13 -6.39
N VAL A 63 -2.44 -14.38 -6.72
CA VAL A 63 -2.58 -12.96 -6.29
C VAL A 63 -2.58 -12.82 -4.76
N VAL A 64 -3.20 -13.75 -4.03
CA VAL A 64 -3.19 -13.73 -2.55
C VAL A 64 -1.78 -13.90 -2.00
N ASP A 65 -1.01 -14.83 -2.57
CA ASP A 65 0.36 -15.11 -2.15
C ASP A 65 1.25 -13.88 -2.41
N GLU A 66 1.19 -13.29 -3.61
CA GLU A 66 1.99 -12.10 -3.94
C GLU A 66 1.61 -10.86 -3.12
N ILE A 67 0.31 -10.66 -2.82
CA ILE A 67 -0.13 -9.59 -1.91
C ILE A 67 0.46 -9.81 -0.51
N ALA A 68 0.49 -11.06 -0.04
CA ALA A 68 1.05 -11.39 1.26
C ALA A 68 2.55 -11.11 1.29
N ASP A 69 3.30 -11.48 0.25
CA ASP A 69 4.74 -11.26 0.17
C ASP A 69 5.10 -9.76 0.10
N VAL A 70 4.37 -8.97 -0.70
CA VAL A 70 4.46 -7.50 -0.66
C VAL A 70 4.26 -6.97 0.75
N GLN A 71 3.24 -7.46 1.46
CA GLN A 71 2.95 -7.02 2.83
C GLN A 71 4.05 -7.45 3.83
N VAL A 72 4.60 -8.64 3.68
CA VAL A 72 5.70 -9.15 4.52
C VAL A 72 6.92 -8.24 4.41
N TYR A 73 7.39 -7.95 3.20
CA TYR A 73 8.58 -7.11 3.04
C TYR A 73 8.33 -5.65 3.41
N LEU A 74 7.14 -5.12 3.14
CA LEU A 74 6.78 -3.77 3.57
C LEU A 74 6.80 -3.64 5.10
N LEU A 75 6.23 -4.62 5.82
CA LEU A 75 6.22 -4.61 7.28
C LEU A 75 7.61 -4.82 7.86
N ARG A 76 8.44 -5.69 7.26
CA ARG A 76 9.85 -5.85 7.67
C ARG A 76 10.66 -4.58 7.45
N LEU A 77 10.47 -3.91 6.31
CA LEU A 77 11.12 -2.64 6.03
C LEU A 77 10.72 -1.56 7.03
N ALA A 78 9.41 -1.41 7.29
CA ALA A 78 8.92 -0.49 8.30
C ALA A 78 9.49 -0.79 9.68
N THR A 79 9.55 -2.06 10.06
CA THR A 79 10.15 -2.50 11.34
C THR A 79 11.63 -2.15 11.44
N LYS A 80 12.41 -2.38 10.38
CA LYS A 80 13.84 -2.04 10.36
C LYS A 80 14.12 -0.54 10.40
N LEU A 81 13.16 0.27 9.97
CA LEU A 81 13.26 1.74 9.97
C LEU A 81 12.55 2.39 11.16
N ASP A 82 12.02 1.60 12.10
CA ASP A 82 11.23 2.07 13.25
C ASP A 82 10.04 2.96 12.83
N ILE A 83 9.33 2.54 11.78
CA ILE A 83 8.16 3.24 11.26
C ILE A 83 6.90 2.53 11.75
N ASN A 84 6.06 3.25 12.50
CA ASN A 84 4.67 2.84 12.73
C ASN A 84 3.87 3.04 11.43
N ILE A 85 3.59 1.94 10.74
CA ILE A 85 2.92 1.99 9.44
C ILE A 85 1.46 2.43 9.53
N LEU A 86 0.77 2.17 10.65
CA LEU A 86 -0.62 2.61 10.84
C LEU A 86 -0.68 4.14 10.94
N ASP A 87 0.17 4.73 11.77
CA ASP A 87 0.28 6.19 11.91
C ASP A 87 0.70 6.81 10.57
N ALA A 88 1.66 6.21 9.87
CA ALA A 88 2.12 6.70 8.56
C ALA A 88 0.98 6.72 7.52
N VAL A 89 0.14 5.69 7.50
CA VAL A 89 -1.04 5.61 6.62
C VAL A 89 -2.08 6.66 7.00
N GLU A 90 -2.40 6.82 8.28
CA GLU A 90 -3.36 7.83 8.75
C GLU A 90 -2.91 9.25 8.37
N GLN A 91 -1.65 9.59 8.63
CA GLN A 91 -1.08 10.89 8.24
C GLN A 91 -1.07 11.08 6.72
N LYS A 92 -0.88 10.00 5.95
CA LYS A 92 -0.95 10.06 4.50
C LYS A 92 -2.39 10.27 4.00
N MET A 93 -3.38 9.67 4.65
CA MET A 93 -4.80 9.84 4.33
C MET A 93 -5.24 11.29 4.53
N LEU A 94 -4.90 11.91 5.67
CA LEU A 94 -5.20 13.33 5.93
C LEU A 94 -4.60 14.25 4.85
N LYS A 95 -3.34 13.98 4.44
CA LYS A 95 -2.69 14.72 3.34
C LYS A 95 -3.39 14.49 1.99
N ASN A 96 -3.89 13.28 1.75
CA ASN A 96 -4.59 12.96 0.50
C ASN A 96 -5.98 13.61 0.44
N GLU A 97 -6.72 13.65 1.56
CA GLU A 97 -8.03 14.32 1.64
C GLU A 97 -7.90 15.83 1.38
N ALA A 98 -6.91 16.47 2.00
CA ALA A 98 -6.63 17.89 1.73
C ALA A 98 -6.21 18.15 0.28
N LYS A 99 -5.49 17.20 -0.34
CA LYS A 99 -5.01 17.30 -1.73
C LYS A 99 -6.07 16.99 -2.78
N TYR A 100 -7.04 16.14 -2.45
CA TYR A 100 -8.10 15.67 -3.34
C TYR A 100 -9.47 15.76 -2.64
N PRO A 101 -10.02 16.97 -2.44
CA PRO A 101 -11.32 17.13 -1.78
C PRO A 101 -12.42 16.42 -2.57
N ALA A 102 -13.21 15.58 -1.90
CA ALA A 102 -14.21 14.73 -2.54
C ALA A 102 -15.18 15.52 -3.42
N ASP A 103 -15.62 16.70 -2.97
CA ASP A 103 -16.54 17.58 -3.70
C ASP A 103 -15.96 18.10 -5.03
N LEU A 104 -14.64 18.13 -5.17
CA LEU A 104 -13.95 18.60 -6.37
C LEU A 104 -13.54 17.46 -7.31
N VAL A 105 -13.25 16.27 -6.76
CA VAL A 105 -12.62 15.17 -7.53
C VAL A 105 -13.55 13.99 -7.82
N LYS A 106 -14.78 13.96 -7.26
CA LYS A 106 -15.72 12.84 -7.43
C LYS A 106 -15.96 12.52 -8.91
N GLY A 107 -15.66 11.28 -9.31
CA GLY A 107 -15.84 10.81 -10.69
C GLY A 107 -14.78 11.32 -11.69
N SER A 108 -13.71 11.98 -11.23
CA SER A 108 -12.66 12.53 -12.08
C SER A 108 -11.28 12.05 -11.66
N ALA A 109 -10.56 11.41 -12.59
CA ALA A 109 -9.16 10.99 -12.40
C ALA A 109 -8.15 12.10 -12.71
N LYS A 110 -8.59 13.34 -12.93
CA LYS A 110 -7.68 14.47 -13.20
C LYS A 110 -6.81 14.73 -11.97
N LYS A 111 -5.56 15.14 -12.22
CA LYS A 111 -4.64 15.56 -11.14
C LYS A 111 -5.19 16.76 -10.40
N TYR A 112 -4.86 16.88 -9.11
CA TYR A 112 -5.31 17.96 -8.23
C TYR A 112 -5.05 19.38 -8.81
N THR A 113 -3.99 19.53 -9.60
CA THR A 113 -3.64 20.78 -10.32
C THR A 113 -4.67 21.23 -11.35
N ALA A 114 -5.63 20.37 -11.71
CA ALA A 114 -6.71 20.68 -12.64
C ALA A 114 -7.98 21.19 -11.94
N TYR A 115 -8.08 21.12 -10.61
CA TYR A 115 -9.21 21.66 -9.86
C TYR A 115 -8.82 23.03 -9.32
N GLN A 116 -9.43 24.08 -9.87
CA GLN A 116 -9.30 25.42 -9.31
C GLN A 116 -10.10 25.44 -8.01
N ILE A 117 -9.43 25.75 -6.90
CA ILE A 117 -10.13 26.13 -5.67
C ILE A 117 -10.69 27.52 -5.95
N ASP A 118 -11.95 27.61 -6.33
CA ASP A 118 -12.66 28.88 -6.32
C ASP A 118 -12.85 29.29 -4.85
N GLU A 119 -12.02 30.23 -4.39
CA GLU A 119 -12.08 30.85 -3.04
C GLU A 119 -13.45 31.50 -2.76
N ASN A 120 -14.32 31.63 -3.76
CA ASN A 120 -15.66 32.20 -3.64
C ASN A 120 -16.75 31.23 -3.13
N THR A 121 -16.46 29.95 -2.94
CA THR A 121 -17.51 28.97 -2.57
C THR A 121 -17.84 28.94 -1.08
N GLN A 122 -17.01 29.54 -0.21
CA GLN A 122 -17.27 29.58 1.25
C GLN A 122 -18.27 30.68 1.68
N SER A 123 -18.58 31.65 0.83
CA SER A 123 -19.40 32.82 1.20
C SER A 123 -20.90 32.68 0.93
N LYS A 124 -21.39 31.55 0.42
CA LYS A 124 -22.83 31.34 0.07
C LYS A 124 -23.59 30.36 0.97
N LYS A 125 -22.98 29.88 2.07
CA LYS A 125 -23.68 29.05 3.08
C LYS A 125 -24.08 29.82 4.35
N ALA A 126 -23.93 31.14 4.35
CA ALA A 126 -24.34 32.02 5.43
C ALA A 126 -25.18 33.17 4.87
N GLU A 127 -26.39 32.86 4.37
CA GLU A 127 -27.52 33.78 4.22
C GLU A 127 -28.83 32.98 4.09
#